data_AF-A0A9D6A9H6-F1
#
_entry.id   AF-A0A9D6A9H6-F1
#
_cell.length_a   1.000
_cell.length_b   1.000
_cell.length_c   1.000
_cell.angle_alpha   90.00
_cell.angle_beta   90.00
_cell.angle_gamma   90.00
#
_symmetry.space_group_name_H-M   'P 1'
#
loop_
_entity.id
_entity.type
_entity.pdbx_description
1 polymer ?
#
loop_
_entity_poly.entity_id
_entity_poly.type
_entity_poly.pdbx_seq_one_letter_code
_entity_poly.pdbx_strand_id
1 'polypeptide(L)'
;MEISFNIQTQEGDEYIIAVTDADITPLSEDIKQMLLENNLQIGEIIIDRKKGDHCTGRKVLHKIANELANIFAENQDLILYYFCDDINPIPNLNTKGQHKDLSSQEYRSRLFSKLFEGYKKSHQVTGINNYPIIIDGEGYKEFVHLIARSSHKEFVLAVRNDIKTGWGKG
;
A
#
# COMPACT_ATOMS: atom_id res chain seq x y z
N MET A 1 -14.83 6.21 4.20
CA MET A 1 -14.97 4.79 3.84
C MET A 1 -14.32 3.95 4.91
N GLU A 2 -14.93 2.81 5.22
CA GLU A 2 -14.36 1.79 6.11
C GLU A 2 -14.83 0.42 5.62
N ILE A 3 -13.95 -0.30 4.93
CA ILE A 3 -14.22 -1.63 4.41
C ILE A 3 -13.17 -2.57 5.01
N SER A 4 -13.59 -3.70 5.60
CA SER A 4 -12.66 -4.66 6.19
C SER A 4 -13.03 -6.12 5.87
N PHE A 5 -12.00 -6.96 5.79
CA PHE A 5 -12.10 -8.38 5.47
C PHE A 5 -11.18 -9.18 6.38
N ASN A 6 -11.61 -10.38 6.76
CA ASN A 6 -10.81 -11.32 7.52
C ASN A 6 -10.33 -12.46 6.61
N ILE A 7 -9.04 -12.79 6.68
CA ILE A 7 -8.47 -14.00 6.09
C ILE A 7 -7.98 -14.90 7.22
N GLN A 8 -8.62 -16.06 7.35
CA GLN A 8 -8.14 -17.13 8.23
C GLN A 8 -7.43 -18.22 7.41
N THR A 9 -6.31 -18.71 7.92
CA THR A 9 -5.51 -19.79 7.33
C THR A 9 -5.84 -21.14 7.97
N GLN A 10 -5.42 -22.24 7.34
CA GLN A 10 -5.62 -23.58 7.90
C GLN A 10 -4.74 -23.81 9.13
N GLU A 11 -3.61 -23.11 9.17
CA GLU A 11 -2.61 -23.11 10.25
C GLU A 11 -3.02 -22.26 11.45
N GLY A 12 -4.16 -21.55 11.35
CA GLY A 12 -4.74 -20.76 12.44
C GLY A 12 -4.27 -19.30 12.51
N ASP A 13 -3.48 -18.83 11.53
CA ASP A 13 -3.22 -17.40 11.37
C ASP A 13 -4.48 -16.65 10.93
N GLU A 14 -4.65 -15.44 11.44
CA GLU A 14 -5.77 -14.55 11.13
C GLU A 14 -5.25 -13.16 10.74
N TYR A 15 -5.71 -12.67 9.59
CA TYR A 15 -5.35 -11.38 9.03
C TYR A 15 -6.59 -10.51 8.87
N ILE A 16 -6.49 -9.24 9.22
CA ILE A 16 -7.48 -8.23 8.87
C ILE A 16 -6.89 -7.33 7.79
N ILE A 17 -7.62 -7.22 6.69
CA ILE A 17 -7.32 -6.30 5.60
C ILE A 17 -8.42 -5.25 5.63
N ALA A 18 -8.05 -3.98 5.72
CA ALA A 18 -9.01 -2.89 5.66
C ALA A 18 -8.57 -1.79 4.71
N VAL A 19 -9.55 -1.05 4.19
CA VAL A 19 -9.34 0.22 3.52
C VAL A 19 -10.19 1.26 4.24
N THR A 20 -9.52 2.23 4.84
CA THR A 20 -10.14 3.33 5.60
C THR A 20 -9.83 4.66 4.96
N ASP A 21 -10.53 5.73 5.33
CA ASP A 21 -10.11 7.08 4.92
C ASP A 21 -8.70 7.35 5.45
N ALA A 22 -7.78 7.72 4.57
CA ALA A 22 -6.44 8.11 4.97
C ALA A 22 -6.48 9.45 5.73
N ASP A 23 -5.60 9.60 6.72
CA ASP A 23 -5.36 10.92 7.32
C ASP A 23 -4.62 11.81 6.31
N ILE A 24 -5.37 12.68 5.64
CA ILE A 24 -4.84 13.65 4.69
C ILE A 24 -4.42 14.96 5.35
N THR A 25 -4.51 15.10 6.67
CA THR A 25 -4.09 16.31 7.40
C THR A 25 -2.67 16.76 7.04
N PRO A 26 -1.68 15.86 6.86
CA PRO A 26 -0.32 16.25 6.49
C PRO A 26 -0.14 16.79 5.07
N LEU A 27 -1.14 16.64 4.18
CA LEU A 27 -1.07 17.20 2.83
C LEU A 27 -1.27 18.71 2.86
N SER A 28 -0.72 19.41 1.85
CA SER A 28 -0.99 20.85 1.68
C SER A 28 -2.46 21.12 1.34
N GLU A 29 -2.94 22.33 1.68
CA GLU A 29 -4.32 22.75 1.40
C GLU A 29 -4.64 22.74 -0.10
N ASP A 30 -3.67 23.10 -0.96
CA ASP A 30 -3.83 23.05 -2.41
C ASP A 30 -4.15 21.62 -2.90
N ILE A 31 -3.47 20.61 -2.34
CA ILE A 31 -3.70 19.21 -2.66
C ILE A 31 -5.05 18.74 -2.11
N LYS A 32 -5.40 19.12 -0.88
CA LYS A 32 -6.70 18.78 -0.29
C LYS A 32 -7.86 19.33 -1.13
N GLN A 33 -7.76 20.59 -1.54
CA GLN A 33 -8.76 21.26 -2.38
C GLN A 33 -8.85 20.57 -3.76
N MET A 34 -7.72 20.26 -4.39
CA MET A 34 -7.66 19.56 -5.67
C MET A 34 -8.35 18.18 -5.60
N LEU A 35 -8.13 17.41 -4.53
CA LEU A 35 -8.80 16.11 -4.34
C LEU A 35 -10.32 16.29 -4.20
N LEU A 36 -10.75 17.26 -3.38
CA LEU A 36 -12.16 17.56 -3.14
C LEU A 36 -12.89 17.98 -4.43
N GLU A 37 -12.32 18.89 -5.22
CA GLU A 37 -12.92 19.39 -6.46
C GLU A 37 -13.10 18.30 -7.52
N ASN A 38 -12.26 17.26 -7.48
CA ASN A 38 -12.29 16.14 -8.43
C ASN A 38 -12.97 14.89 -7.84
N ASN A 39 -13.63 15.01 -6.68
CA ASN A 39 -14.28 13.91 -5.98
C ASN A 39 -13.34 12.72 -5.68
N LEU A 40 -12.04 12.97 -5.55
CA LEU A 40 -11.04 11.92 -5.33
C LEU A 40 -10.87 11.63 -3.84
N GLN A 41 -10.82 10.35 -3.52
CA GLN A 41 -10.65 9.86 -2.16
C GLN A 41 -9.33 9.11 -2.03
N ILE A 42 -8.63 9.31 -0.91
CA ILE A 42 -7.47 8.50 -0.56
C ILE A 42 -7.89 7.47 0.50
N GLY A 43 -7.79 6.19 0.16
CA GLY A 43 -8.06 5.09 1.06
C GLY A 43 -6.78 4.44 1.54
N GLU A 44 -6.53 4.47 2.85
CA GLU A 44 -5.39 3.81 3.50
C GLU A 44 -5.62 2.31 3.62
N ILE A 45 -4.69 1.52 3.12
CA ILE A 45 -4.63 0.07 3.25
C ILE A 45 -4.02 -0.28 4.61
N ILE A 46 -4.79 -0.98 5.43
CA ILE A 46 -4.34 -1.55 6.70
C ILE A 46 -4.27 -3.06 6.52
N ILE A 47 -3.10 -3.64 6.81
CA ILE A 47 -2.88 -5.08 6.81
C ILE A 47 -2.35 -5.46 8.19
N ASP A 48 -3.20 -6.09 8.99
CA ASP A 48 -2.85 -6.48 10.35
C ASP A 48 -2.97 -8.00 10.53
N ARG A 49 -2.00 -8.60 11.22
CA ARG A 49 -2.06 -10.00 11.62
C ARG A 49 -2.53 -10.06 13.07
N LYS A 50 -3.79 -10.46 13.27
CA LYS A 50 -4.38 -10.58 14.60
C LYS A 50 -3.92 -11.82 15.36
N LYS A 51 -3.54 -12.87 14.63
CA LYS A 51 -3.13 -14.15 15.24
C LYS A 51 -2.15 -14.91 14.35
N GLY A 52 -1.27 -15.68 14.99
CA GLY A 52 -0.33 -16.61 14.34
C GLY A 52 1.02 -15.98 14.01
N ASP A 53 2.03 -16.82 13.82
CA ASP A 53 3.42 -16.43 13.53
C ASP A 53 3.98 -17.14 12.29
N HIS A 54 3.16 -17.95 11.60
CA HIS A 54 3.59 -18.69 10.43
C HIS A 54 4.01 -17.76 9.28
N CYS A 55 4.85 -18.26 8.38
CA CYS A 55 5.23 -17.51 7.19
C CYS A 55 4.02 -17.32 6.27
N THR A 56 3.69 -16.07 5.92
CA THR A 56 2.56 -15.78 5.04
C THR A 56 2.77 -16.41 3.66
N GLY A 57 1.98 -17.45 3.35
CA GLY A 57 2.08 -18.18 2.10
C GLY A 57 1.49 -17.41 0.91
N ARG A 58 1.92 -17.80 -0.30
CA ARG A 58 1.42 -17.21 -1.58
C ARG A 58 -0.10 -17.18 -1.70
N LYS A 59 -0.80 -18.20 -1.20
CA LYS A 59 -2.27 -18.26 -1.22
C LYS A 59 -2.90 -17.09 -0.45
N VAL A 60 -2.37 -16.77 0.73
CA VAL A 60 -2.85 -15.64 1.54
C VAL A 60 -2.55 -14.33 0.84
N LEU A 61 -1.33 -14.15 0.34
CA LEU A 61 -0.93 -12.94 -0.37
C LEU A 61 -1.80 -12.67 -1.62
N HIS A 62 -2.16 -13.72 -2.37
CA HIS A 62 -3.08 -13.59 -3.50
C HIS A 62 -4.50 -13.23 -3.05
N LYS A 63 -4.99 -13.79 -1.93
CA LYS A 63 -6.29 -13.38 -1.37
C LYS A 63 -6.27 -11.89 -1.02
N ILE A 64 -5.22 -11.40 -0.34
CA ILE A 64 -5.07 -9.98 -0.02
C ILE A 64 -5.14 -9.12 -1.29
N ALA A 65 -4.36 -9.48 -2.32
CA ALA A 65 -4.36 -8.74 -3.58
C ALA A 65 -5.74 -8.74 -4.26
N ASN A 66 -6.47 -9.85 -4.22
CA ASN A 66 -7.81 -9.95 -4.77
C ASN A 66 -8.80 -9.06 -4.02
N GLU A 67 -8.80 -9.08 -2.69
CA GLU A 67 -9.71 -8.23 -1.90
C GLU A 67 -9.45 -6.74 -2.15
N LEU A 68 -8.18 -6.32 -2.14
CA LEU A 68 -7.83 -4.93 -2.44
C LEU A 68 -8.25 -4.52 -3.85
N ALA A 69 -8.11 -5.42 -4.83
CA ALA A 69 -8.55 -5.16 -6.20
C ALA A 69 -10.07 -5.07 -6.33
N ASN A 70 -10.83 -5.88 -5.59
CA ASN A 70 -12.30 -5.79 -5.56
C ASN A 70 -12.75 -4.44 -4.99
N ILE A 71 -12.21 -4.03 -3.84
CA ILE A 71 -12.47 -2.70 -3.26
C ILE A 71 -12.15 -1.62 -4.28
N PHE A 72 -10.98 -1.70 -4.91
CA PHE A 72 -10.57 -0.71 -5.89
C PHE A 72 -11.51 -0.67 -7.10
N ALA A 73 -11.98 -1.81 -7.60
CA ALA A 73 -12.87 -1.89 -8.75
C ALA A 73 -14.27 -1.31 -8.45
N GLU A 74 -14.77 -1.50 -7.22
CA GLU A 74 -16.06 -0.97 -6.78
C GLU A 74 -16.05 0.54 -6.52
N ASN A 75 -14.87 1.12 -6.28
CA ASN A 75 -14.71 2.54 -5.95
C ASN A 75 -13.91 3.27 -7.04
N GLN A 76 -14.62 3.91 -7.98
CA GLN A 76 -13.98 4.50 -9.17
C GLN A 76 -13.07 5.69 -8.85
N ASP A 77 -13.45 6.54 -7.90
CA ASP A 77 -12.72 7.76 -7.54
C ASP A 77 -11.65 7.54 -6.44
N LEU A 78 -11.35 6.27 -6.14
CA LEU A 78 -10.39 5.89 -5.10
C LEU A 78 -8.94 5.92 -5.60
N ILE A 79 -8.06 6.42 -4.73
CA ILE A 79 -6.60 6.25 -4.75
C ILE A 79 -6.26 5.42 -3.52
N LEU A 80 -5.63 4.25 -3.67
CA LEU A 80 -5.18 3.48 -2.51
C LEU A 80 -3.82 3.99 -2.05
N TYR A 81 -3.68 4.16 -0.75
CA TYR A 81 -2.46 4.52 -0.05
C TYR A 81 -2.00 3.35 0.81
N TYR A 82 -0.74 2.97 0.74
CA TYR A 82 -0.17 1.95 1.62
C TYR A 82 1.17 2.41 2.17
N PHE A 83 1.23 2.62 3.48
CA PHE A 83 2.46 2.87 4.23
C PHE A 83 3.09 1.54 4.66
N CYS A 84 4.35 1.32 4.29
CA CYS A 84 5.09 0.12 4.68
C CYS A 84 5.77 0.37 6.03
N ASP A 85 5.06 0.12 7.14
CA ASP A 85 5.63 0.27 8.48
C ASP A 85 6.83 -0.66 8.72
N ASP A 86 7.64 -0.32 9.72
CA ASP A 86 8.72 -1.16 10.25
C ASP A 86 8.39 -1.74 11.64
N ILE A 87 7.22 -1.41 12.20
CA ILE A 87 6.77 -1.76 13.56
C ILE A 87 6.80 -3.27 13.77
N ASN A 88 6.28 -4.02 12.80
CA ASN A 88 6.17 -5.47 12.92
C ASN A 88 7.38 -6.15 12.26
N PRO A 89 8.10 -7.05 12.97
CA PRO A 89 9.18 -7.83 12.34
C PRO A 89 8.60 -8.81 11.32
N ILE A 90 9.34 -9.03 10.23
CA ILE A 90 8.97 -10.01 9.20
C ILE A 90 9.65 -11.33 9.55
N PRO A 91 8.90 -12.42 9.82
CA PRO A 91 9.47 -13.68 10.33
C PRO A 91 10.50 -14.34 9.41
N ASN A 92 10.59 -13.92 8.15
CA ASN A 92 11.41 -14.54 7.12
C ASN A 92 12.07 -13.49 6.21
N LEU A 93 12.81 -12.56 6.81
CA LEU A 93 13.76 -11.74 6.06
C LEU A 93 14.80 -12.66 5.44
N ASN A 94 15.09 -12.45 4.15
CA ASN A 94 16.03 -13.28 3.42
C ASN A 94 17.43 -13.12 4.01
N THR A 95 17.86 -13.94 4.96
CA THR A 95 19.16 -13.78 5.67
C THR A 95 20.39 -14.11 4.81
N LYS A 96 20.20 -14.46 3.53
CA LYS A 96 21.27 -14.89 2.61
C LYS A 96 21.11 -14.26 1.22
N GLY A 97 22.22 -13.95 0.56
CA GLY A 97 22.24 -13.44 -0.82
C GLY A 97 22.03 -11.92 -0.94
N GLN A 98 21.66 -11.45 -2.14
CA GLN A 98 21.63 -10.02 -2.53
C GLN A 98 20.56 -9.17 -1.81
N HIS A 99 19.80 -9.76 -0.88
CA HIS A 99 18.69 -9.11 -0.17
C HIS A 99 18.78 -9.28 1.36
N LYS A 100 19.97 -9.64 1.86
CA LYS A 100 20.21 -9.88 3.30
C LYS A 100 20.07 -8.65 4.20
N ASP A 101 20.24 -7.46 3.61
CA ASP A 101 20.28 -6.19 4.35
C ASP A 101 19.00 -5.36 4.11
N LEU A 102 17.91 -5.97 3.61
CA LEU A 102 16.64 -5.26 3.45
C LEU A 102 16.01 -4.98 4.81
N SER A 103 15.61 -3.74 5.03
CA SER A 103 14.72 -3.40 6.14
C SER A 103 13.34 -4.04 5.92
N SER A 104 12.60 -4.24 7.02
CA SER A 104 11.24 -4.79 6.96
C SER A 104 10.33 -3.97 6.02
N GLN A 105 10.40 -2.65 6.11
CA GLN A 105 9.66 -1.73 5.25
C GLN A 105 10.04 -1.83 3.77
N GLU A 106 11.34 -1.96 3.44
CA GLU A 106 11.76 -2.14 2.04
C GLU A 106 11.30 -3.50 1.49
N TYR A 107 11.38 -4.56 2.31
CA TYR A 107 10.86 -5.86 1.94
C TYR A 107 9.35 -5.80 1.66
N ARG A 108 8.56 -5.15 2.54
CA ARG A 108 7.11 -4.93 2.34
C ARG A 108 6.82 -4.19 1.05
N SER A 109 7.52 -3.09 0.79
CA SER A 109 7.36 -2.29 -0.43
C SER A 109 7.61 -3.12 -1.70
N ARG A 110 8.69 -3.90 -1.72
CA ARG A 110 9.02 -4.81 -2.83
C ARG A 110 7.99 -5.92 -2.97
N LEU A 111 7.53 -6.50 -1.87
CA LEU A 111 6.50 -7.55 -1.87
C LEU A 111 5.18 -7.01 -2.42
N PHE A 112 4.72 -5.87 -1.91
CA PHE A 112 3.49 -5.22 -2.35
C PHE A 112 3.52 -4.90 -3.85
N SER A 113 4.63 -4.32 -4.33
CA SER A 113 4.83 -4.06 -5.77
C SER A 113 4.75 -5.33 -6.62
N LYS A 114 5.36 -6.43 -6.15
CA LYS A 114 5.30 -7.72 -6.83
C LYS A 114 3.90 -8.33 -6.82
N LEU A 115 3.16 -8.18 -5.72
CA LEU A 115 1.77 -8.66 -5.63
C LEU A 115 0.85 -7.90 -6.56
N PHE A 116 0.99 -6.58 -6.61
CA PHE A 116 0.23 -5.73 -7.51
C PHE A 116 0.50 -6.06 -8.99
N GLU A 117 1.77 -6.12 -9.40
CA GLU A 117 2.11 -6.47 -10.79
C GLU A 117 1.75 -7.92 -11.13
N GLY A 118 1.88 -8.84 -10.18
CA GLY A 118 1.43 -10.23 -10.32
C GLY A 118 -0.07 -10.32 -10.57
N TYR A 119 -0.87 -9.61 -9.77
CA TYR A 119 -2.32 -9.55 -9.92
C TYR A 119 -2.73 -8.96 -11.27
N LYS A 120 -2.13 -7.82 -11.67
CA LYS A 120 -2.39 -7.19 -12.97
C LYS A 120 -2.13 -8.16 -14.12
N LYS A 121 -1.00 -8.85 -14.09
CA LYS A 121 -0.63 -9.82 -15.12
C LYS A 121 -1.60 -11.01 -15.17
N SER A 122 -1.98 -11.58 -14.01
CA SER A 122 -2.86 -12.76 -14.00
C SER A 122 -4.31 -12.45 -14.39
N HIS A 123 -4.77 -11.23 -14.18
CA HIS A 123 -6.14 -10.80 -14.49
C HIS A 123 -6.24 -9.88 -15.71
N GLN A 124 -5.13 -9.66 -16.43
CA GLN A 124 -5.04 -8.79 -17.61
C GLN A 124 -5.55 -7.35 -17.34
N VAL A 125 -5.33 -6.87 -16.12
CA VAL A 125 -5.79 -5.54 -15.70
C VAL A 125 -4.88 -4.47 -16.27
N THR A 126 -5.48 -3.57 -17.04
CA THR A 126 -4.81 -2.41 -17.64
C THR A 126 -5.32 -1.11 -17.04
N GLY A 127 -4.57 -0.02 -17.22
CA GLY A 127 -5.04 1.31 -16.82
C GLY A 127 -4.92 1.63 -15.33
N ILE A 128 -4.27 0.78 -14.53
CA ILE A 128 -3.99 1.02 -13.10
C ILE A 128 -2.48 0.97 -12.87
N ASN A 129 -1.97 1.92 -12.09
CA ASN A 129 -0.53 2.10 -11.86
C ASN A 129 -0.22 2.17 -10.36
N ASN A 130 0.93 1.61 -10.00
CA ASN A 130 1.55 1.75 -8.68
C ASN A 130 2.61 2.86 -8.76
N TYR A 131 2.50 3.84 -7.88
CA TYR A 131 3.42 4.96 -7.75
C TYR A 131 4.16 4.85 -6.41
N PRO A 132 5.27 4.08 -6.34
CA PRO A 132 6.08 4.01 -5.14
C PRO A 132 6.74 5.36 -4.84
N ILE A 133 6.76 5.71 -3.56
CA ILE A 133 7.41 6.87 -2.97
C ILE A 133 8.43 6.32 -1.97
N ILE A 134 9.65 6.83 -2.08
CA ILE A 134 10.71 6.59 -1.12
C ILE A 134 11.01 7.96 -0.53
N ILE A 135 10.86 8.08 0.79
CA ILE A 135 11.22 9.26 1.56
C ILE A 135 12.51 8.87 2.29
N ASP A 136 13.59 9.60 2.02
CA ASP A 136 14.93 9.30 2.55
C ASP A 136 15.39 10.49 3.38
N GLY A 137 15.56 10.30 4.67
CA GLY A 137 15.87 11.36 5.63
C GLY A 137 16.56 10.79 6.88
N GLU A 138 17.57 11.50 7.39
CA GLU A 138 18.27 11.17 8.64
C GLU A 138 18.77 9.70 8.78
N GLY A 139 19.08 9.04 7.66
CA GLY A 139 19.54 7.64 7.65
C GLY A 139 18.41 6.60 7.76
N TYR A 140 17.15 7.04 7.66
CA TYR A 140 15.95 6.21 7.64
C TYR A 140 15.20 6.38 6.30
N LYS A 141 14.56 5.32 5.82
CA LYS A 141 13.86 5.30 4.54
C LYS A 141 12.44 4.82 4.69
N GLU A 142 11.47 5.68 4.47
CA GLU A 142 10.06 5.29 4.43
C GLU A 142 9.64 4.89 3.03
N PHE A 143 8.71 3.94 2.96
CA PHE A 143 8.18 3.43 1.70
C PHE A 143 6.67 3.54 1.69
N VAL A 144 6.15 4.26 0.68
CA VAL A 144 4.72 4.48 0.48
C VAL A 144 4.35 4.06 -0.93
N HIS A 145 3.15 3.50 -1.09
CA HIS A 145 2.56 3.21 -2.39
C HIS A 145 1.28 3.99 -2.59
N LEU A 146 1.15 4.67 -3.73
CA LEU A 146 -0.13 5.16 -4.23
C LEU A 146 -0.55 4.27 -5.42
N ILE A 147 -1.73 3.65 -5.35
CA ILE A 147 -2.32 2.91 -6.48
C ILE A 147 -3.48 3.71 -7.03
N ALA A 148 -3.45 3.97 -8.33
CA ALA A 148 -4.49 4.76 -8.97
C ALA A 148 -4.72 4.40 -10.42
N ARG A 149 -5.90 4.78 -10.91
CA ARG A 149 -6.26 4.72 -12.34
C ARG A 149 -5.39 5.67 -13.14
N SER A 150 -5.21 5.36 -14.42
CA SER A 150 -4.46 6.20 -15.36
C SER A 150 -5.14 7.55 -15.59
N SER A 151 -6.47 7.60 -15.49
CA SER A 151 -7.25 8.84 -15.47
C SER A 151 -6.87 9.76 -14.31
N HIS A 152 -6.37 9.22 -13.18
CA HIS A 152 -6.06 10.01 -11.98
C HIS A 152 -4.56 10.34 -11.88
N LYS A 153 -3.80 10.13 -12.96
CA LYS A 153 -2.34 10.24 -12.96
C LYS A 153 -1.84 11.60 -12.47
N GLU A 154 -2.44 12.69 -12.94
CA GLU A 154 -1.99 14.04 -12.57
C GLU A 154 -2.17 14.32 -11.08
N PHE A 155 -3.33 13.96 -10.51
CA PHE A 155 -3.63 14.12 -9.10
C PHE A 155 -2.69 13.31 -8.21
N VAL A 156 -2.42 12.06 -8.59
CA VAL A 156 -1.54 11.16 -7.82
C VAL A 156 -0.09 11.63 -7.87
N LEU A 157 0.35 12.20 -9.00
CA LEU A 157 1.68 12.81 -9.09
C LEU A 157 1.78 14.07 -8.23
N ALA A 158 0.71 14.88 -8.16
CA ALA A 158 0.66 16.04 -7.29
C ALA A 158 0.74 15.63 -5.80
N VAL A 159 -0.08 14.67 -5.35
CA VAL A 159 -0.03 14.10 -3.99
C VAL A 159 1.35 13.53 -3.69
N ARG A 160 1.94 12.76 -4.61
CA ARG A 160 3.28 12.20 -4.46
C ARG A 160 4.36 13.26 -4.26
N ASN A 161 4.29 14.34 -5.01
CA ASN A 161 5.26 15.44 -4.89
C ASN A 161 5.09 16.15 -3.55
N ASP A 162 3.85 16.39 -3.14
CA ASP A 162 3.52 17.02 -1.86
C ASP A 162 4.07 16.22 -0.67
N ILE A 163 3.82 14.91 -0.63
CA ILE A 163 4.37 13.98 0.37
C ILE A 163 5.91 14.09 0.43
N LYS A 164 6.58 14.06 -0.73
CA LYS A 164 8.04 14.16 -0.78
C LYS A 164 8.57 15.49 -0.25
N THR A 165 7.86 16.59 -0.50
CA THR A 165 8.29 17.93 -0.08
C THR A 165 7.93 18.26 1.36
N GLY A 166 6.81 17.73 1.87
CA GLY A 166 6.29 17.99 3.20
C GLY A 166 6.91 17.09 4.27
N TRP A 167 7.08 15.80 3.98
CA TRP A 167 7.54 14.81 4.98
C TRP A 167 9.06 14.65 4.99
N GLY A 168 9.77 15.02 3.92
CA GLY A 168 11.24 15.04 3.86
C GLY A 168 11.91 16.20 4.60
N LYS A 169 11.17 16.93 5.45
CA LYS A 169 11.67 18.05 6.27
C LYS A 169 11.61 17.79 7.79
N GLY A 170 11.26 16.57 8.19
CA GLY A 170 11.37 16.10 9.57
C GLY A 170 12.83 15.83 9.94
#